data_AF-A0A7S0PNQ6-F1
#
_entry.id   AF-A0A7S0PNQ6-F1
#
_cell.length_a   1.000
_cell.length_b   1.000
_cell.length_c   1.000
_cell.angle_alpha   90.00
_cell.angle_beta   90.00
_cell.angle_gamma   90.00
#
_symmetry.space_group_name_H-M   'P 1'
#
loop_
_entity.id
_entity.type
_entity.pdbx_description
1 polymer ?
#
loop_
_entity_poly.entity_id
_entity_poly.type
_entity_poly.pdbx_seq_one_letter_code
_entity_poly.pdbx_strand_id
1 'polypeptide(L)'
;FNLGEGIEKRVDDFAAEVAAQTQVKAEAPAAPKVEKKEEAAPAADAVKVDAKLVKQLRDATGAGMMDCKKALAENNGDIEEATVFLRKKGMASADKKASRIAAEGAVASYIHAGSRIGVLVEVNCETDFVARGDRFKALAADIAMQVAACPDIEYVNPSDADQEMVERERAIEMQKEDLLSKPEAIRAKIVQGRIDKMVNEKALTTQDYIKDTTKTVDELVKEATAELGEKISIRRFQRFNLGEGIEKRVDDFAAEVAAQTQVKAEAPAAPKVEKKEEAAPAADAVKVDAKLVKQLRDATGAGMMDCKKALAENNGDIEEATVFLRKKGMASADKKASRIAAEGAVASYIHAGSRIGVLVEVNCETDFVARGDRFKALAADIAMQVAACPDVEYVNPSD
;
A
#
# COMPACT_ATOMS: atom_id res chain seq x y z
N PHE A 1 9.71 -0.94 -4.12
CA PHE A 1 10.12 0.42 -3.71
C PHE A 1 11.53 0.36 -3.17
N ASN A 2 12.43 1.18 -3.72
CA ASN A 2 13.71 1.51 -3.10
C ASN A 2 13.61 2.91 -2.48
N LEU A 3 13.92 3.04 -1.19
CA LEU A 3 13.86 4.31 -0.47
C LEU A 3 14.79 5.33 -1.15
N GLY A 4 14.22 6.47 -1.52
CA GLY A 4 14.94 7.56 -2.15
C GLY A 4 15.18 7.41 -3.65
N GLU A 5 14.65 6.36 -4.27
CA GLU A 5 14.63 6.21 -5.72
C GLU A 5 13.98 7.42 -6.40
N GLY A 6 14.70 8.03 -7.34
CA GLY A 6 14.24 9.23 -8.05
C GLY A 6 14.24 10.52 -7.20
N ILE A 7 14.85 10.54 -6.01
CA ILE A 7 15.00 11.77 -5.21
C ILE A 7 15.89 12.80 -5.93
N GLU A 8 16.94 12.38 -6.63
CA GLU A 8 17.85 13.27 -7.37
C GLU A 8 17.08 14.12 -8.38
N LYS A 9 16.24 13.49 -9.20
CA LYS A 9 15.37 14.17 -10.16
C LYS A 9 14.42 15.16 -9.46
N ARG A 10 13.89 14.82 -8.28
CA ARG A 10 13.03 15.73 -7.51
C ARG A 10 13.80 16.88 -6.87
N VAL A 11 15.06 16.68 -6.49
CA VAL A 11 15.93 17.78 -6.03
C VAL A 11 16.18 18.75 -7.17
N ASP A 12 16.42 18.24 -8.39
CA ASP A 12 16.58 19.06 -9.59
C ASP A 12 15.29 19.78 -9.99
N ASP A 13 14.16 19.07 -10.01
CA ASP A 13 12.83 19.64 -10.29
C ASP A 13 12.47 20.72 -9.25
N PHE A 14 12.74 20.47 -7.97
CA PHE A 14 12.53 21.44 -6.90
C PHE A 14 13.47 22.63 -7.00
N ALA A 15 14.75 22.42 -7.34
CA ALA A 15 15.69 23.51 -7.58
C ALA A 15 15.23 24.39 -8.76
N ALA A 16 14.69 23.78 -9.82
CA ALA A 16 14.09 24.48 -10.95
C ALA A 16 12.81 25.23 -10.55
N GLU A 17 11.96 24.64 -9.72
CA GLU A 17 10.72 25.24 -9.23
C GLU A 17 10.98 26.44 -8.30
N VAL A 18 11.96 26.31 -7.38
CA VAL A 18 12.43 27.43 -6.54
C VAL A 18 13.07 28.52 -7.40
N ALA A 19 13.87 28.16 -8.40
CA ALA A 19 14.47 29.13 -9.33
C ALA A 19 13.38 29.90 -10.11
N ALA A 20 12.36 29.21 -10.63
CA ALA A 20 11.23 29.82 -11.31
C ALA A 20 10.44 30.76 -10.38
N GLN A 21 10.15 30.34 -9.15
CA GLN A 21 9.47 31.19 -8.16
C GLN A 21 10.30 32.42 -7.76
N THR A 22 11.64 32.31 -7.69
CA THR A 22 12.51 33.46 -7.43
C THR A 22 12.56 34.44 -8.60
N GLN A 23 12.45 33.98 -9.85
CA GLN A 23 12.38 34.84 -11.02
C GLN A 23 11.05 35.61 -11.10
N VAL A 24 9.92 34.95 -10.83
CA VAL A 24 8.59 35.59 -10.77
C VAL A 24 8.53 36.65 -9.65
N LYS A 25 9.24 36.44 -8.54
CA LYS A 25 9.35 37.42 -7.44
C LYS A 25 10.24 38.62 -7.77
N ALA A 26 11.16 38.49 -8.72
CA ALA A 26 12.02 39.57 -9.19
C ALA A 26 11.31 40.51 -10.18
N GLU A 27 10.26 40.04 -10.86
CA GLU A 27 9.48 40.83 -11.82
C GLU A 27 8.22 41.49 -11.21
N ALA A 28 7.78 41.06 -10.02
CA ALA A 28 6.70 41.72 -9.30
C ALA A 28 7.18 43.05 -8.69
N PRO A 29 6.41 44.16 -8.80
CA PRO A 29 6.76 45.41 -8.13
C PRO A 29 6.84 45.15 -6.63
N ALA A 30 7.95 45.56 -6.02
CA ALA A 30 8.22 45.37 -4.60
C ALA A 30 6.99 45.84 -3.79
N ALA A 31 6.29 44.88 -3.20
CA ALA A 31 5.24 45.17 -2.24
C ALA A 31 5.83 46.06 -1.15
N PRO A 32 5.13 47.13 -0.72
CA PRO A 32 5.66 48.02 0.30
C PRO A 32 6.02 47.18 1.52
N LYS A 33 7.27 47.32 1.98
CA LYS A 33 7.74 46.73 3.24
C LYS A 33 6.84 47.27 4.34
N VAL A 34 5.81 46.52 4.71
CA VAL A 34 5.17 46.66 6.01
C VAL A 34 6.19 46.11 6.98
N GLU A 35 7.03 47.00 7.51
CA GLU A 35 7.71 46.77 8.77
C GLU A 35 6.60 46.43 9.78
N LYS A 36 6.42 45.14 10.06
CA LYS A 36 5.74 44.73 11.28
C LYS A 36 6.62 45.28 12.40
N LYS A 37 6.22 46.42 12.95
CA LYS A 37 6.49 46.72 14.36
C LYS A 37 6.04 45.48 15.12
N GLU A 38 7.00 44.75 15.67
CA GLU A 38 6.76 43.99 16.90
C GLU A 38 6.15 45.00 17.87
N GLU A 39 4.82 44.97 17.98
CA GLU A 39 4.17 45.52 19.13
C GLU A 39 4.65 44.66 20.29
N ALA A 40 5.63 45.19 21.02
CA ALA A 40 6.05 44.65 22.30
C ALA A 40 4.81 44.67 23.20
N ALA A 41 4.15 43.51 23.32
CA ALA A 41 3.26 43.23 24.43
C ALA A 41 4.04 43.48 25.73
N PRO A 42 3.39 44.04 26.76
CA PRO A 42 4.07 44.58 27.93
C PRO A 42 4.93 43.49 28.56
N ALA A 43 6.10 43.89 29.06
CA ALA A 43 6.98 43.04 29.84
C ALA A 43 6.19 42.43 31.01
N ALA A 44 5.67 41.23 30.81
CA ALA A 44 5.09 40.43 31.87
C ALA A 44 6.24 39.88 32.69
N ASP A 45 6.15 40.04 34.00
CA ASP A 45 7.06 39.51 35.00
C ASP A 45 7.54 38.11 34.62
N ALA A 46 8.84 37.85 34.77
CA ALA A 46 9.44 36.57 34.44
C ALA A 46 8.75 35.44 35.22
N VAL A 47 7.73 34.83 34.62
CA VAL A 47 7.01 33.69 35.18
C VAL A 47 8.05 32.61 35.43
N LYS A 48 8.29 32.33 36.71
CA LYS A 48 9.26 31.32 37.13
C LYS A 48 8.65 29.95 36.84
N VAL A 49 8.82 29.47 35.61
CA VAL A 49 8.28 28.17 35.16
C VAL A 49 8.95 27.04 35.94
N ASP A 50 8.16 26.23 36.64
CA ASP A 50 8.63 25.09 37.40
C ASP A 50 9.20 24.00 36.47
N ALA A 51 10.40 23.49 36.77
CA ALA A 51 11.07 22.49 35.96
C ALA A 51 10.29 21.15 35.87
N LYS A 52 9.49 20.80 36.88
CA LYS A 52 8.59 19.64 36.84
C LYS A 52 7.45 19.86 35.86
N LEU A 53 6.89 21.07 35.78
CA LEU A 53 5.85 21.39 34.78
C LEU A 53 6.42 21.35 33.36
N VAL A 54 7.64 21.89 33.16
CA VAL A 54 8.33 21.78 31.86
C VAL A 54 8.53 20.30 31.49
N LYS A 55 8.98 19.48 32.44
CA LYS A 55 9.15 18.04 32.22
C LYS A 55 7.81 17.37 31.91
N GLN A 56 6.76 17.64 32.67
CA GLN A 56 5.43 17.07 32.43
C GLN A 56 4.89 17.42 31.05
N LEU A 57 5.00 18.69 30.64
CA LEU A 57 4.57 19.13 29.31
C LEU A 57 5.42 18.47 28.22
N ARG A 58 6.73 18.35 28.42
CA ARG A 58 7.63 17.66 27.49
C ARG A 58 7.29 16.18 27.36
N ASP A 59 7.07 15.50 28.47
CA ASP A 59 6.73 14.08 28.49
C ASP A 59 5.36 13.83 27.82
N ALA A 60 4.41 14.78 27.94
CA ALA A 60 3.10 14.71 27.32
C ALA A 60 3.08 15.04 25.81
N THR A 61 3.94 15.97 25.37
CA THR A 61 3.89 16.53 23.99
C THR A 61 5.05 16.10 23.10
N GLY A 62 6.13 15.57 23.67
CA GLY A 62 7.37 15.27 22.96
C GLY A 62 8.18 16.50 22.52
N ALA A 63 7.68 17.72 22.73
CA ALA A 63 8.32 18.93 22.24
C ALA A 63 9.67 19.25 22.93
N GLY A 64 10.50 20.06 22.26
CA GLY A 64 11.81 20.46 22.77
C GLY A 64 11.71 21.19 24.12
N MET A 65 12.65 20.91 25.03
CA MET A 65 12.62 21.44 26.41
C MET A 65 12.42 22.96 26.50
N MET A 66 13.08 23.71 25.61
CA MET A 66 12.96 25.17 25.58
C MET A 66 11.63 25.65 24.99
N ASP A 67 11.02 24.88 24.08
CA ASP A 67 9.69 25.18 23.56
C ASP A 67 8.63 24.92 24.63
N CYS A 68 8.72 23.82 25.39
CA CYS A 68 7.85 23.58 26.55
C CYS A 68 7.97 24.68 27.60
N LYS A 69 9.20 25.11 27.91
CA LYS A 69 9.43 26.20 28.87
C LYS A 69 8.83 27.52 28.38
N LYS A 70 9.00 27.86 27.10
CA LYS A 70 8.42 29.07 26.50
C LYS A 70 6.90 29.01 26.46
N ALA A 71 6.33 27.88 26.04
CA ALA A 71 4.90 27.68 26.02
C ALA A 71 4.27 27.84 27.41
N LEU A 72 4.88 27.27 28.45
CA LEU A 72 4.42 27.47 29.83
C LEU A 72 4.59 28.91 30.29
N ALA A 73 5.67 29.60 29.92
CA ALA A 73 5.85 31.01 30.28
C ALA A 73 4.77 31.91 29.62
N GLU A 74 4.43 31.65 28.35
CA GLU A 74 3.44 32.42 27.59
C GLU A 74 1.99 32.11 28.00
N ASN A 75 1.73 30.91 28.55
CA ASN A 75 0.40 30.49 29.00
C ASN A 75 0.32 30.34 30.53
N ASN A 76 1.07 31.16 31.27
CA ASN A 76 1.00 31.28 32.74
C ASN A 76 1.13 29.96 33.53
N GLY A 77 1.86 28.98 32.98
CA GLY A 77 2.07 27.66 33.58
C GLY A 77 0.91 26.68 33.38
N ASP A 78 -0.13 27.04 32.63
CA ASP A 78 -1.24 26.16 32.28
C ASP A 78 -0.79 25.12 31.25
N ILE A 79 -0.94 23.83 31.60
CA ILE A 79 -0.48 22.71 30.77
C ILE A 79 -1.38 22.52 29.54
N GLU A 80 -2.69 22.72 29.67
CA GLU A 80 -3.63 22.50 28.56
C GLU A 80 -3.49 23.62 27.53
N GLU A 81 -3.44 24.87 27.97
CA GLU A 81 -3.22 26.00 27.07
C GLU A 81 -1.82 25.96 26.44
N ALA A 82 -0.78 25.61 27.22
CA ALA A 82 0.57 25.43 26.67
C ALA A 82 0.64 24.28 25.66
N THR A 83 -0.15 23.21 25.83
CA THR A 83 -0.25 22.11 24.86
C THR A 83 -0.87 22.59 23.55
N VAL A 84 -1.99 23.32 23.61
CA VAL A 84 -2.63 23.91 22.43
C VAL A 84 -1.69 24.90 21.73
N PHE A 85 -0.97 25.71 22.51
CA PHE A 85 0.03 26.64 21.99
C PHE A 85 1.17 25.91 21.25
N LEU A 86 1.74 24.87 21.86
CA LEU A 86 2.77 24.05 21.23
C LEU A 86 2.29 23.39 19.94
N ARG A 87 1.04 22.90 19.91
CA ARG A 87 0.46 22.32 18.69
C ARG A 87 0.39 23.36 17.57
N LYS A 88 -0.19 24.54 17.84
CA LYS A 88 -0.30 25.63 16.85
C LYS A 88 1.06 26.11 16.36
N LYS A 89 2.01 26.34 17.29
CA LYS A 89 3.38 26.75 16.96
C LYS A 89 4.13 25.67 16.19
N GLY A 90 3.91 24.42 16.56
CA GLY A 90 4.45 23.23 15.91
C GLY A 90 4.05 23.15 14.45
N MET A 91 2.76 23.31 14.15
CA MET A 91 2.24 23.35 12.77
C MET A 91 2.91 24.44 11.93
N ALA A 92 2.99 25.66 12.45
CA ALA A 92 3.69 26.75 11.76
C ALA A 92 5.21 26.48 11.57
N SER A 93 5.82 25.71 12.48
CA SER A 93 7.22 25.28 12.34
C SER A 93 7.40 24.19 11.28
N ALA A 94 6.41 23.31 11.12
CA ALA A 94 6.41 22.25 10.13
C ALA A 94 6.34 22.83 8.71
N ASP A 95 5.47 23.83 8.48
CA ASP A 95 5.38 24.54 7.19
C ASP A 95 6.72 25.17 6.79
N LYS A 96 7.47 25.72 7.76
CA LYS A 96 8.81 26.28 7.51
C LYS A 96 9.87 25.23 7.18
N LYS A 97 9.66 23.98 7.58
CA LYS A 97 10.55 22.85 7.28
C LYS A 97 10.18 22.18 5.96
N ALA A 98 9.00 22.43 5.40
CA ALA A 98 8.49 21.76 4.20
C ALA A 98 9.41 21.90 2.97
N SER A 99 10.21 22.96 2.88
CA SER A 99 11.18 23.16 1.78
C SER A 99 12.51 22.42 1.96
N ARG A 100 12.75 21.78 3.10
CA ARG A 100 13.98 21.01 3.33
C ARG A 100 14.02 19.73 2.51
N ILE A 101 15.21 19.18 2.28
CA ILE A 101 15.36 17.91 1.60
C ILE A 101 15.24 16.79 2.64
N ALA A 102 14.31 15.86 2.41
CA ALA A 102 14.11 14.66 3.23
C ALA A 102 14.46 13.43 2.37
N ALA A 103 15.72 13.01 2.43
CA ALA A 103 16.25 11.91 1.60
C ALA A 103 16.37 10.57 2.36
N GLU A 104 16.33 10.62 3.70
CA GLU A 104 16.26 9.43 4.55
C GLU A 104 14.79 9.09 4.84
N GLY A 105 14.54 8.01 5.58
CA GLY A 105 13.19 7.56 5.89
C GLY A 105 13.05 6.06 6.05
N ALA A 106 11.82 5.58 5.89
CA ALA A 106 11.52 4.16 5.91
C ALA A 106 10.34 3.83 4.99
N VAL A 107 10.43 2.65 4.39
CA VAL A 107 9.29 1.98 3.75
C VAL A 107 8.57 1.15 4.82
N ALA A 108 7.25 1.32 4.91
CA ALA A 108 6.36 0.55 5.76
C ALA A 108 5.34 -0.21 4.90
N SER A 109 4.87 -1.35 5.40
CA SER A 109 3.81 -2.11 4.76
C SER A 109 2.70 -2.45 5.73
N TYR A 110 1.48 -2.60 5.21
CA TYR A 110 0.34 -3.11 5.97
C TYR A 110 -0.43 -4.13 5.13
N ILE A 111 -0.61 -5.33 5.66
CA ILE A 111 -1.45 -6.38 5.06
C ILE A 111 -2.71 -6.49 5.91
N HIS A 112 -3.86 -6.20 5.31
CA HIS A 112 -5.14 -6.30 6.00
C HIS A 112 -5.53 -7.76 6.26
N ALA A 113 -6.45 -7.97 7.20
CA ALA A 113 -6.95 -9.29 7.54
C ALA A 113 -7.42 -10.06 6.30
N GLY A 114 -6.98 -11.32 6.18
CA GLY A 114 -7.29 -12.17 5.03
C GLY A 114 -6.39 -11.97 3.81
N SER A 115 -5.33 -11.14 3.88
CA SER A 115 -4.33 -10.97 2.81
C SER A 115 -4.93 -10.52 1.47
N ARG A 116 -6.09 -9.85 1.49
CA ARG A 116 -6.75 -9.35 0.28
C ARG A 116 -6.40 -7.91 -0.03
N ILE A 117 -5.95 -7.15 0.96
CA ILE A 117 -5.51 -5.78 0.79
C ILE A 117 -4.09 -5.70 1.32
N GLY A 118 -3.19 -5.16 0.51
CA GLY A 118 -1.83 -4.88 0.93
C GLY A 118 -1.41 -3.49 0.52
N VAL A 119 -0.62 -2.86 1.37
CA VAL A 119 -0.14 -1.49 1.19
C VAL A 119 1.36 -1.46 1.39
N LEU A 120 2.02 -0.64 0.59
CA LEU A 120 3.39 -0.19 0.78
C LEU A 120 3.41 1.33 0.78
N VAL A 121 4.09 1.95 1.73
CA VAL A 121 4.24 3.41 1.80
C VAL A 121 5.68 3.78 2.07
N GLU A 122 6.17 4.81 1.38
CA GLU A 122 7.46 5.42 1.64
C GLU A 122 7.26 6.76 2.37
N VAL A 123 7.80 6.84 3.58
CA VAL A 123 7.79 8.07 4.39
C VAL A 123 9.23 8.52 4.59
N ASN A 124 9.51 9.77 4.26
CA ASN A 124 10.84 10.35 4.34
C ASN A 124 11.01 11.29 5.55
N CYS A 125 12.24 11.38 6.03
CA CYS A 125 12.73 12.37 6.99
C CYS A 125 14.13 12.88 6.58
N GLU A 126 14.68 13.83 7.35
CA GLU A 126 15.99 14.41 7.05
C GLU A 126 17.13 13.44 7.43
N THR A 127 17.01 12.71 8.55
CA THR A 127 18.08 11.85 9.07
C THR A 127 17.68 10.39 9.33
N ASP A 128 18.67 9.48 9.24
CA ASP A 128 18.49 8.06 9.53
C ASP A 128 18.22 7.79 11.03
N PHE A 129 18.68 8.68 11.92
CA PHE A 129 18.39 8.65 13.35
C PHE A 129 16.89 8.76 13.61
N VAL A 130 16.20 9.70 12.98
CA VAL A 130 14.74 9.83 13.09
C VAL A 130 14.04 8.63 12.47
N ALA A 131 14.49 8.18 11.28
CA ALA A 131 13.89 7.03 10.59
C ALA A 131 13.88 5.74 11.43
N ARG A 132 14.92 5.52 12.24
CA ARG A 132 15.04 4.34 13.12
C ARG A 132 14.24 4.46 14.42
N GLY A 133 13.75 5.65 14.77
CA GLY A 133 13.00 5.90 15.99
C GLY A 133 11.60 5.29 15.97
N ASP A 134 11.13 4.83 17.14
CA ASP A 134 9.83 4.15 17.27
C ASP A 134 8.65 5.04 16.89
N ARG A 135 8.75 6.34 17.19
CA ARG A 135 7.70 7.31 16.83
C ARG A 135 7.52 7.45 15.33
N PHE A 136 8.63 7.51 14.57
CA PHE A 136 8.60 7.60 13.11
C PHE A 136 8.07 6.29 12.49
N LYS A 137 8.51 5.14 13.00
CA LYS A 137 8.00 3.83 12.57
C LYS A 137 6.50 3.67 12.82
N ALA A 138 6.01 4.13 13.98
CA ALA A 138 4.59 4.14 14.31
C ALA A 138 3.80 5.03 13.34
N LEU A 139 4.31 6.23 13.03
CA LEU A 139 3.71 7.10 12.03
C LEU A 139 3.61 6.42 10.65
N ALA A 140 4.71 5.83 10.17
CA ALA A 140 4.73 5.15 8.87
C ALA A 140 3.76 3.96 8.81
N ALA A 141 3.67 3.17 9.89
CA ALA A 141 2.70 2.08 10.00
C ALA A 141 1.25 2.58 10.01
N ASP A 142 0.99 3.69 10.70
CA ASP A 142 -0.34 4.31 10.77
C ASP A 142 -0.77 4.88 9.42
N ILE A 143 0.16 5.46 8.66
CA ILE A 143 -0.09 5.91 7.29
C ILE A 143 -0.35 4.71 6.37
N ALA A 144 0.39 3.60 6.51
CA ALA A 144 0.11 2.39 5.73
C ALA A 144 -1.30 1.85 5.99
N MET A 145 -1.75 1.89 7.26
CA MET A 145 -3.11 1.50 7.63
C MET A 145 -4.17 2.48 7.12
N GLN A 146 -3.89 3.79 7.16
CA GLN A 146 -4.74 4.83 6.57
C GLN A 146 -4.99 4.56 5.08
N VAL A 147 -3.92 4.32 4.32
CA VAL A 147 -4.01 4.02 2.89
C VAL A 147 -4.85 2.77 2.64
N ALA A 148 -4.73 1.74 3.47
CA ALA A 148 -5.54 0.53 3.32
C ALA A 148 -7.04 0.80 3.52
N ALA A 149 -7.38 1.72 4.43
CA ALA A 149 -8.75 2.09 4.78
C ALA A 149 -9.41 3.08 3.81
N CYS A 150 -8.62 3.79 2.99
CA CYS A 150 -9.10 4.73 1.98
C CYS A 150 -8.94 4.11 0.58
N PRO A 151 -9.96 3.47 -0.01
CA PRO A 151 -9.83 2.82 -1.32
C PRO A 151 -9.76 3.81 -2.49
N ASP A 152 -10.30 5.01 -2.33
CA ASP A 152 -10.48 5.99 -3.41
C ASP A 152 -9.27 6.93 -3.60
N ILE A 153 -8.25 6.84 -2.75
CA ILE A 153 -7.04 7.66 -2.90
C ILE A 153 -6.17 7.13 -4.03
N GLU A 154 -5.69 8.05 -4.85
CA GLU A 154 -4.84 7.76 -6.01
C GLU A 154 -3.45 8.37 -5.87
N TYR A 155 -3.32 9.44 -5.09
CA TYR A 155 -2.07 10.19 -4.94
C TYR A 155 -1.91 10.79 -3.54
N VAL A 156 -0.69 11.26 -3.22
CA VAL A 156 -0.37 11.76 -1.87
C VAL A 156 -1.00 13.12 -1.64
N ASN A 157 -0.70 14.10 -2.49
CA ASN A 157 -1.16 15.49 -2.37
C ASN A 157 -2.10 15.86 -3.51
N PRO A 158 -3.02 16.82 -3.34
CA PRO A 158 -3.84 17.37 -4.43
C PRO A 158 -3.04 17.83 -5.66
N SER A 159 -1.83 18.35 -5.44
CA SER A 159 -0.92 18.80 -6.51
C SER A 159 -0.33 17.67 -7.34
N ASP A 160 -0.38 16.42 -6.85
CA ASP A 160 0.13 15.25 -7.54
C ASP A 160 -0.90 14.67 -8.53
N ALA A 161 -2.09 15.26 -8.62
CA ALA A 161 -3.12 14.86 -9.58
C ALA A 161 -2.68 15.14 -11.03
N ASP A 162 -2.97 14.19 -11.94
CA ASP A 162 -2.71 14.36 -13.37
C ASP A 162 -3.48 15.56 -13.92
N GLN A 163 -2.74 16.56 -14.40
CA GLN A 163 -3.30 17.81 -14.91
C GLN A 163 -4.17 17.57 -16.14
N GLU A 164 -3.82 16.61 -17.01
CA GLU A 164 -4.63 16.31 -18.20
C GLU A 164 -5.99 15.73 -17.82
N MET A 165 -6.02 14.84 -16.81
CA MET A 165 -7.25 14.30 -16.25
C MET A 165 -8.09 15.41 -15.60
N VAL A 166 -7.48 16.27 -14.80
CA VAL A 166 -8.15 17.40 -14.13
C VAL A 166 -8.76 18.37 -15.15
N GLU A 167 -8.05 18.70 -16.21
CA GLU A 167 -8.54 19.58 -17.27
C GLU A 167 -9.67 18.94 -18.08
N ARG A 168 -9.55 17.64 -18.39
CA ARG A 168 -10.60 16.87 -19.06
C ARG A 168 -11.89 16.86 -18.23
N GLU A 169 -11.79 16.56 -16.94
CA GLU A 169 -12.95 16.54 -16.05
C GLU A 169 -13.54 17.94 -15.87
N ARG A 170 -12.69 18.98 -15.78
CA ARG A 170 -13.14 20.38 -15.74
C ARG A 170 -13.96 20.74 -16.99
N ALA A 171 -13.52 20.31 -18.17
CA ALA A 171 -14.24 20.54 -19.42
C ALA A 171 -15.60 19.82 -19.45
N ILE A 172 -15.67 18.59 -18.96
CA ILE A 172 -16.92 17.83 -18.82
C ILE A 172 -17.88 18.53 -17.85
N GLU A 173 -17.39 18.93 -16.68
CA GLU A 173 -18.17 19.64 -15.67
C GLU A 173 -18.71 20.98 -16.18
N MET A 174 -17.94 21.72 -16.99
CA MET A 174 -18.42 22.97 -17.61
C MET A 174 -19.61 22.78 -18.57
N GLN A 175 -19.79 21.57 -19.10
CA GLN A 175 -20.85 21.25 -20.06
C GLN A 175 -22.10 20.66 -19.40
N LYS A 176 -22.10 20.40 -18.08
CA LYS A 176 -23.27 19.82 -17.42
C LYS A 176 -24.48 20.74 -17.47
N GLU A 177 -25.64 20.15 -17.77
CA GLU A 177 -26.90 20.85 -18.02
C GLU A 177 -27.34 21.74 -16.84
N ASP A 178 -27.04 21.31 -15.61
CA ASP A 178 -27.36 22.04 -14.38
C ASP A 178 -26.57 23.34 -14.20
N LEU A 179 -25.51 23.55 -15.01
CA LEU A 179 -24.66 24.74 -14.98
C LEU A 179 -24.83 25.65 -16.20
N LEU A 180 -25.48 25.18 -17.27
CA LEU A 180 -25.67 25.96 -18.51
C LEU A 180 -26.54 27.21 -18.31
N SER A 181 -27.45 27.16 -17.32
CA SER A 181 -28.31 28.29 -16.96
C SER A 181 -27.60 29.38 -16.14
N LYS A 182 -26.36 29.15 -15.70
CA LYS A 182 -25.59 30.05 -14.82
C LYS A 182 -24.63 30.93 -15.63
N PRO A 183 -24.40 32.19 -15.23
CA PRO A 183 -23.36 33.03 -15.82
C PRO A 183 -21.98 32.36 -15.79
N GLU A 184 -21.17 32.58 -16.83
CA GLU A 184 -19.88 31.89 -17.02
C GLU A 184 -18.94 32.00 -15.82
N ALA A 185 -18.83 33.18 -15.20
CA ALA A 185 -18.00 33.37 -14.02
C ALA A 185 -18.49 32.58 -12.78
N ILE A 186 -19.81 32.39 -12.64
CA ILE A 186 -20.40 31.59 -11.56
C ILE A 186 -20.22 30.10 -11.87
N ARG A 187 -20.45 29.70 -13.12
CA ARG A 187 -20.20 28.34 -13.61
C ARG A 187 -18.75 27.92 -13.36
N ALA A 188 -17.78 28.74 -13.74
CA ALA A 188 -16.36 28.46 -13.55
C ALA A 188 -16.00 28.24 -12.07
N LYS A 189 -16.55 29.04 -11.15
CA LYS A 189 -16.34 28.86 -9.70
C LYS A 189 -16.97 27.58 -9.15
N ILE A 190 -18.16 27.22 -9.63
CA ILE A 190 -18.81 25.97 -9.22
C ILE A 190 -18.03 24.76 -9.72
N VAL A 191 -17.62 24.78 -10.99
CA VAL A 191 -16.77 23.74 -11.56
C VAL A 191 -15.46 23.64 -10.79
N GLN A 192 -14.81 24.76 -10.47
CA GLN A 192 -13.60 24.76 -9.66
C GLN A 192 -13.81 24.04 -8.33
N GLY A 193 -14.88 24.37 -7.59
CA GLY A 193 -15.17 23.71 -6.32
C GLY A 193 -15.47 22.21 -6.47
N ARG A 194 -16.10 21.77 -7.58
CA ARG A 194 -16.32 20.34 -7.87
C ARG A 194 -15.00 19.62 -8.16
N ILE A 195 -14.13 20.24 -8.95
CA ILE A 195 -12.82 19.69 -9.27
C ILE A 195 -11.93 19.64 -8.03
N ASP A 196 -11.89 20.71 -7.22
CA ASP A 196 -11.15 20.73 -5.96
C ASP A 196 -11.65 19.62 -5.03
N LYS A 197 -12.97 19.43 -4.94
CA LYS A 197 -13.55 18.34 -4.15
C LYS A 197 -13.09 16.97 -4.65
N MET A 198 -13.23 16.70 -5.95
CA MET A 198 -12.79 15.44 -6.55
C MET A 198 -11.30 15.20 -6.30
N VAL A 199 -10.48 16.24 -6.52
CA VAL A 199 -9.03 16.13 -6.36
C VAL A 199 -8.67 15.86 -4.90
N ASN A 200 -9.32 16.53 -3.95
CA ASN A 200 -9.10 16.33 -2.53
C ASN A 200 -9.64 14.97 -2.04
N GLU A 201 -10.74 14.45 -2.58
CA GLU A 201 -11.25 13.12 -2.21
C GLU A 201 -10.26 12.00 -2.59
N LYS A 202 -9.48 12.21 -3.67
CA LYS A 202 -8.46 11.26 -4.14
C LYS A 202 -7.05 11.50 -3.58
N ALA A 203 -6.83 12.58 -2.82
CA ALA A 203 -5.55 12.84 -2.14
C ALA A 203 -5.53 12.23 -0.74
N LEU A 204 -4.41 11.63 -0.35
CA LEU A 204 -4.20 11.08 1.00
C LEU A 204 -4.15 12.18 2.07
N THR A 205 -3.43 13.27 1.82
CA THR A 205 -3.16 14.31 2.83
C THR A 205 -4.41 15.03 3.34
N THR A 206 -5.45 15.09 2.52
CA THR A 206 -6.74 15.73 2.78
C THR A 206 -7.74 14.81 3.47
N GLN A 207 -7.46 13.50 3.57
CA GLN A 207 -8.34 12.56 4.27
C GLN A 207 -8.30 12.80 5.77
N ASP A 208 -9.44 12.55 6.41
CA ASP A 208 -9.51 12.45 7.86
C ASP A 208 -8.70 11.24 8.33
N TYR A 209 -7.96 11.42 9.43
CA TYR A 209 -7.14 10.35 9.97
C TYR A 209 -8.01 9.32 10.70
N ILE A 210 -7.91 8.05 10.30
CA ILE A 210 -8.83 6.98 10.77
C ILE A 210 -8.82 6.73 12.28
N LYS A 211 -7.72 7.05 12.98
CA LYS A 211 -7.67 6.89 14.45
C LYS A 211 -8.14 8.14 15.20
N ASP A 212 -8.23 9.28 14.52
CA ASP A 212 -8.63 10.56 15.08
C ASP A 212 -9.16 11.45 13.96
N THR A 213 -10.47 11.39 13.74
CA THR A 213 -11.17 12.12 12.66
C THR A 213 -11.30 13.61 12.94
N THR A 214 -10.70 14.12 14.03
CA THR A 214 -10.67 15.57 14.30
C THR A 214 -9.57 16.28 13.53
N LYS A 215 -8.70 15.52 12.85
CA LYS A 215 -7.59 16.02 12.07
C LYS A 215 -7.39 15.23 10.78
N THR A 216 -6.74 15.88 9.83
CA THR A 216 -6.34 15.28 8.55
C THR A 216 -5.01 14.54 8.64
N VAL A 217 -4.68 13.76 7.62
CA VAL A 217 -3.36 13.11 7.49
C VAL A 217 -2.24 14.15 7.37
N ASP A 218 -2.45 15.29 6.69
CA ASP A 218 -1.48 16.39 6.64
C ASP A 218 -1.17 16.94 8.05
N GLU A 219 -2.21 17.16 8.85
CA GLU A 219 -2.07 17.64 10.22
C GLU A 219 -1.33 16.64 11.10
N LEU A 220 -1.62 15.34 10.95
CA LEU A 220 -0.86 14.27 11.62
C LEU A 220 0.64 14.32 11.27
N VAL A 221 0.99 14.51 10.00
CA VAL A 221 2.39 14.60 9.54
C VAL A 221 3.06 15.87 10.07
N LYS A 222 2.33 17.00 10.11
CA LYS A 222 2.81 18.26 10.67
C LYS A 222 3.04 18.19 12.17
N GLU A 223 2.15 17.53 12.91
CA GLU A 223 2.33 17.25 14.34
C GLU A 223 3.59 16.42 14.57
N ALA A 224 3.80 15.35 13.80
CA ALA A 224 5.01 14.54 13.89
C ALA A 224 6.29 15.32 13.51
N THR A 225 6.22 16.20 12.51
CA THR A 225 7.32 17.10 12.09
C THR A 225 7.69 18.11 13.19
N ALA A 226 6.69 18.56 13.97
CA ALA A 226 6.91 19.44 15.10
C ALA A 226 7.56 18.68 16.26
N GLU A 227 7.05 17.48 16.57
CA GLU A 227 7.51 16.59 17.63
C GLU A 227 8.96 16.12 17.39
N LEU A 228 9.25 15.64 16.19
CA LEU A 228 10.55 15.05 15.83
C LEU A 228 11.58 16.09 15.38
N GLY A 229 11.17 17.32 15.10
CA GLY A 229 12.08 18.43 14.82
C GLY A 229 12.62 18.49 13.38
N GLU A 230 12.34 17.50 12.54
CA GLU A 230 12.77 17.39 11.14
C GLU A 230 11.56 17.37 10.20
N LYS A 231 11.76 17.77 8.94
CA LYS A 231 10.76 17.60 7.87
C LYS A 231 10.40 16.12 7.76
N ILE A 232 9.11 15.83 7.80
CA ILE A 232 8.55 14.52 7.44
C ILE A 232 7.63 14.70 6.25
N SER A 233 7.71 13.79 5.29
CA SER A 233 6.83 13.80 4.12
C SER A 233 6.50 12.39 3.66
N ILE A 234 5.26 12.18 3.25
CA ILE A 234 4.85 10.96 2.55
C ILE A 234 5.26 11.12 1.09
N ARG A 235 6.02 10.17 0.55
CA ARG A 235 6.59 10.30 -0.79
C ARG A 235 5.76 9.61 -1.86
N ARG A 236 5.35 8.39 -1.57
CA ARG A 236 4.53 7.54 -2.45
C ARG A 236 3.90 6.41 -1.64
N PHE A 237 2.82 5.87 -2.16
CA PHE A 237 2.25 4.62 -1.68
C PHE A 237 1.84 3.75 -2.86
N GLN A 238 1.70 2.45 -2.60
CA GLN A 238 1.03 1.51 -3.48
C GLN A 238 0.03 0.73 -2.64
N ARG A 239 -1.16 0.54 -3.18
CA ARG A 239 -2.24 -0.25 -2.58
C ARG A 239 -2.67 -1.30 -3.59
N PHE A 240 -2.77 -2.55 -3.15
CA PHE A 240 -3.33 -3.65 -3.91
C PHE A 240 -4.63 -4.09 -3.27
N ASN A 241 -5.69 -4.24 -4.07
CA ASN A 241 -6.79 -5.12 -3.76
C ASN A 241 -6.64 -6.41 -4.59
N LEU A 242 -6.65 -7.55 -3.92
CA LEU A 242 -6.57 -8.86 -4.55
C LEU A 242 -7.69 -9.04 -5.60
N GLY A 243 -7.27 -9.31 -6.83
CA GLY A 243 -8.14 -9.52 -7.98
C GLY A 243 -8.70 -8.24 -8.60
N GLU A 244 -8.14 -7.08 -8.27
CA GLU A 244 -8.48 -5.83 -8.95
C GLU A 244 -8.15 -5.92 -10.44
N GLY A 245 -9.10 -5.54 -11.30
CA GLY A 245 -8.98 -5.68 -12.76
C GLY A 245 -9.19 -7.09 -13.31
N ILE A 246 -9.43 -8.11 -12.48
CA ILE A 246 -9.75 -9.47 -12.95
C ILE A 246 -11.27 -9.66 -12.98
N GLU A 247 -11.83 -9.85 -14.17
CA GLU A 247 -13.24 -10.26 -14.30
C GLU A 247 -13.44 -11.64 -13.68
N LYS A 248 -14.13 -11.67 -12.53
CA LYS A 248 -14.51 -12.94 -11.90
C LYS A 248 -15.51 -13.65 -12.81
N ARG A 249 -15.18 -14.88 -13.19
CA ARG A 249 -16.12 -15.77 -13.85
C ARG A 249 -17.27 -16.08 -12.88
N VAL A 250 -18.46 -15.55 -13.15
CA VAL A 250 -19.69 -15.91 -12.43
C VAL A 250 -20.23 -17.18 -13.07
N ASP A 251 -19.69 -18.33 -12.65
CA ASP A 251 -20.28 -19.60 -13.03
C ASP A 251 -21.53 -19.85 -12.15
N ASP A 252 -22.69 -20.02 -12.79
CA ASP A 252 -23.87 -20.57 -12.14
C ASP A 252 -23.57 -22.04 -11.82
N PHE A 253 -23.12 -22.29 -10.60
CA PHE A 253 -22.76 -23.62 -10.11
C PHE A 253 -23.92 -24.61 -10.28
N ALA A 254 -25.17 -24.15 -10.26
CA ALA A 254 -26.33 -25.01 -10.54
C ALA A 254 -26.40 -25.43 -12.01
N ALA A 255 -26.12 -24.50 -12.94
CA ALA A 255 -26.04 -24.78 -14.36
C ALA A 255 -24.83 -25.68 -14.71
N GLU A 256 -23.68 -25.48 -14.07
CA GLU A 256 -22.49 -26.31 -14.28
C GLU A 256 -22.69 -27.74 -13.76
N VAL A 257 -23.27 -27.90 -12.57
CA VAL A 257 -23.63 -29.22 -12.03
C VAL A 257 -24.72 -29.89 -12.87
N ALA A 258 -25.68 -29.14 -13.39
CA ALA A 258 -26.69 -29.65 -14.33
C ALA A 258 -26.07 -30.10 -15.66
N ALA A 259 -25.13 -29.34 -16.22
CA ALA A 259 -24.43 -29.69 -17.45
C ALA A 259 -23.56 -30.95 -17.27
N GLN A 260 -22.81 -31.06 -16.17
CA GLN A 260 -21.99 -32.25 -15.91
C GLN A 260 -22.83 -33.51 -15.63
N THR A 261 -24.04 -33.36 -15.10
CA THR A 261 -24.97 -34.49 -14.91
C THR A 261 -25.69 -34.89 -16.20
N GLN A 262 -25.93 -33.94 -17.12
CA GLN A 262 -26.54 -34.21 -18.43
C GLN A 262 -25.57 -34.85 -19.43
N VAL A 263 -24.27 -34.50 -19.43
CA VAL A 263 -23.27 -35.15 -20.29
C VAL A 263 -23.11 -36.65 -19.97
N LYS A 264 -23.47 -37.09 -18.76
CA LYS A 264 -23.49 -38.51 -18.38
C LYS A 264 -24.76 -39.25 -18.86
N ALA A 265 -25.80 -38.53 -19.24
CA ALA A 265 -27.09 -39.08 -19.67
C ALA A 265 -27.21 -39.20 -21.21
N GLU A 266 -26.42 -38.47 -21.99
CA GLU A 266 -26.48 -38.44 -23.46
C GLU A 266 -25.30 -39.12 -24.16
N ALA A 267 -24.73 -40.18 -23.58
CA ALA A 267 -23.97 -41.15 -24.38
C ALA A 267 -24.97 -42.13 -25.01
N PRO A 268 -25.20 -42.13 -26.34
CA PRO A 268 -26.04 -43.14 -26.96
C PRO A 268 -25.40 -44.51 -26.78
N ALA A 269 -26.20 -45.48 -26.32
CA ALA A 269 -25.81 -46.88 -26.25
C ALA A 269 -25.51 -47.40 -27.68
N ALA A 270 -24.24 -47.37 -28.07
CA ALA A 270 -23.77 -48.00 -29.30
C ALA A 270 -23.53 -49.51 -29.08
N PRO A 271 -23.73 -50.35 -30.10
CA PRO A 271 -23.92 -51.79 -29.95
C PRO A 271 -22.64 -52.53 -29.55
N LYS A 272 -22.80 -53.56 -28.72
CA LYS A 272 -21.73 -54.52 -28.37
C LYS A 272 -21.24 -55.21 -29.65
N VAL A 273 -20.09 -54.79 -30.16
CA VAL A 273 -19.26 -55.61 -31.05
C VAL A 273 -18.10 -56.12 -30.20
N GLU A 274 -18.11 -57.42 -29.93
CA GLU A 274 -16.99 -58.14 -29.35
C GLU A 274 -15.80 -58.08 -30.30
N LYS A 275 -14.86 -57.16 -30.05
CA LYS A 275 -13.48 -57.34 -30.49
C LYS A 275 -12.69 -57.88 -29.30
N LYS A 276 -12.27 -59.15 -29.43
CA LYS A 276 -11.16 -59.70 -28.66
C LYS A 276 -9.94 -58.83 -28.94
N GLU A 277 -9.55 -58.04 -27.96
CA GLU A 277 -8.21 -57.47 -27.86
C GLU A 277 -7.38 -58.45 -27.01
N GLU A 278 -6.29 -58.93 -27.58
CA GLU A 278 -5.34 -59.80 -26.90
C GLU A 278 -4.77 -59.10 -25.67
N ALA A 279 -4.85 -59.81 -24.54
CA ALA A 279 -4.25 -59.39 -23.28
C ALA A 279 -2.73 -59.36 -23.41
N ALA A 280 -2.15 -58.15 -23.38
CA ALA A 280 -0.81 -57.96 -22.85
C ALA A 280 -0.86 -58.24 -21.33
N PRO A 281 0.17 -58.89 -20.75
CA PRO A 281 0.06 -59.52 -19.44
C PRO A 281 -0.12 -58.48 -18.33
N ALA A 282 -0.98 -58.83 -17.38
CA ALA A 282 -1.15 -58.11 -16.13
C ALA A 282 0.20 -58.01 -15.41
N ALA A 283 0.77 -56.80 -15.37
CA ALA A 283 1.78 -56.44 -14.37
C ALA A 283 1.06 -56.25 -13.03
N ASP A 284 1.61 -56.85 -11.98
CA ASP A 284 1.09 -56.84 -10.61
C ASP A 284 0.56 -55.47 -10.19
N ALA A 285 -0.70 -55.42 -9.77
CA ALA A 285 -1.28 -54.23 -9.16
C ALA A 285 -0.55 -53.98 -7.82
N VAL A 286 0.47 -53.12 -7.84
CA VAL A 286 1.20 -52.69 -6.64
C VAL A 286 0.18 -52.19 -5.60
N LYS A 287 0.05 -52.91 -4.49
CA LYS A 287 -0.84 -52.56 -3.39
C LYS A 287 -0.22 -51.38 -2.64
N VAL A 288 -0.52 -50.17 -3.09
CA VAL A 288 0.00 -48.93 -2.48
C VAL A 288 -0.51 -48.80 -1.04
N ASP A 289 0.41 -48.78 -0.08
CA ASP A 289 0.11 -48.60 1.35
C ASP A 289 -0.45 -47.18 1.59
N ALA A 290 -1.60 -47.09 2.26
CA ALA A 290 -2.23 -45.83 2.63
C ALA A 290 -1.32 -44.91 3.48
N LYS A 291 -0.42 -45.48 4.29
CA LYS A 291 0.61 -44.74 5.04
C LYS A 291 1.62 -44.09 4.11
N LEU A 292 2.07 -44.79 3.07
CA LEU A 292 2.99 -44.24 2.07
C LEU A 292 2.30 -43.13 1.26
N VAL A 293 1.02 -43.30 0.89
CA VAL A 293 0.27 -42.23 0.22
C VAL A 293 0.14 -41.00 1.12
N LYS A 294 -0.14 -41.20 2.42
CA LYS A 294 -0.20 -40.11 3.38
C LYS A 294 1.16 -39.42 3.52
N GLN A 295 2.25 -40.19 3.66
CA GLN A 295 3.60 -39.64 3.78
C GLN A 295 4.00 -38.83 2.55
N LEU A 296 3.75 -39.35 1.34
CA LEU A 296 4.03 -38.64 0.09
C LEU A 296 3.16 -37.38 -0.03
N ARG A 297 1.89 -37.43 0.38
CA ARG A 297 1.00 -36.27 0.42
C ARG A 297 1.47 -35.22 1.42
N ASP A 298 1.88 -35.64 2.61
CA ASP A 298 2.36 -34.73 3.66
C ASP A 298 3.68 -34.07 3.25
N ALA A 299 4.55 -34.78 2.52
CA ALA A 299 5.77 -34.22 1.95
C ALA A 299 5.48 -33.27 0.77
N THR A 300 4.75 -33.73 -0.25
CA THR A 300 4.61 -33.02 -1.54
C THR A 300 3.44 -32.05 -1.59
N GLY A 301 2.42 -32.24 -0.76
CA GLY A 301 1.16 -31.48 -0.78
C GLY A 301 0.23 -31.82 -1.94
N ALA A 302 0.59 -32.81 -2.78
CA ALA A 302 -0.23 -33.20 -3.92
C ALA A 302 -1.54 -33.88 -3.50
N GLY A 303 -2.52 -33.89 -4.40
CA GLY A 303 -3.82 -34.53 -4.17
C GLY A 303 -3.67 -36.02 -3.82
N MET A 304 -4.56 -36.54 -2.97
CA MET A 304 -4.49 -37.92 -2.49
C MET A 304 -4.43 -38.95 -3.62
N MET A 305 -5.21 -38.73 -4.68
CA MET A 305 -5.23 -39.62 -5.85
C MET A 305 -3.98 -39.48 -6.72
N ASP A 306 -3.39 -38.29 -6.81
CA ASP A 306 -2.13 -38.10 -7.53
C ASP A 306 -0.98 -38.77 -6.78
N CYS A 307 -0.93 -38.67 -5.45
CA CYS A 307 0.04 -39.38 -4.62
C CYS A 307 -0.10 -40.89 -4.78
N LYS A 308 -1.34 -41.41 -4.77
CA LYS A 308 -1.58 -42.84 -4.95
C LYS A 308 -1.14 -43.33 -6.32
N LYS A 309 -1.43 -42.57 -7.39
CA LYS A 309 -0.99 -42.89 -8.76
C LYS A 309 0.53 -42.82 -8.89
N ALA A 310 1.14 -41.76 -8.38
CA ALA A 310 2.59 -41.61 -8.41
C ALA A 310 3.30 -42.77 -7.70
N LEU A 311 2.82 -43.20 -6.53
CA LEU A 311 3.38 -44.37 -5.85
C LEU A 311 3.13 -45.66 -6.62
N ALA A 312 1.98 -45.83 -7.27
CA ALA A 312 1.73 -47.02 -8.08
C ALA A 312 2.65 -47.09 -9.31
N GLU A 313 2.91 -45.96 -9.96
CA GLU A 313 3.77 -45.86 -11.14
C GLU A 313 5.27 -45.98 -10.81
N ASN A 314 5.67 -45.64 -9.58
CA ASN A 314 7.05 -45.72 -9.11
C ASN A 314 7.24 -46.80 -8.03
N ASN A 315 6.45 -47.89 -8.09
CA ASN A 315 6.61 -49.08 -7.25
C ASN A 315 6.66 -48.83 -5.72
N GLY A 316 6.00 -47.78 -5.24
CA GLY A 316 5.97 -47.39 -3.83
C GLY A 316 7.17 -46.57 -3.36
N ASP A 317 8.11 -46.25 -4.24
CA ASP A 317 9.27 -45.40 -3.93
C ASP A 317 8.84 -43.93 -3.77
N ILE A 318 9.11 -43.37 -2.59
CA ILE A 318 8.71 -42.00 -2.25
C ILE A 318 9.53 -40.95 -3.00
N GLU A 319 10.83 -41.18 -3.21
CA GLU A 319 11.71 -40.21 -3.84
C GLU A 319 11.38 -40.13 -5.34
N GLU A 320 11.27 -41.27 -6.00
CA GLU A 320 10.87 -41.33 -7.41
C GLU A 320 9.46 -40.79 -7.63
N ALA A 321 8.51 -41.15 -6.75
CA ALA A 321 7.15 -40.60 -6.81
C ALA A 321 7.11 -39.09 -6.58
N THR A 322 8.00 -38.54 -5.74
CA THR A 322 8.14 -37.09 -5.53
C THR A 322 8.63 -36.41 -6.80
N VAL A 323 9.67 -36.94 -7.45
CA VAL A 323 10.19 -36.42 -8.72
C VAL A 323 9.13 -36.51 -9.82
N PHE A 324 8.39 -37.63 -9.87
CA PHE A 324 7.29 -37.84 -10.80
C PHE A 324 6.18 -36.78 -10.63
N LEU A 325 5.72 -36.56 -9.39
CA LEU A 325 4.70 -35.56 -9.07
C LEU A 325 5.17 -34.15 -9.45
N ARG A 326 6.45 -33.82 -9.20
CA ARG A 326 7.02 -32.53 -9.59
C ARG A 326 6.99 -32.33 -11.11
N LYS A 327 7.46 -33.30 -11.89
CA LYS A 327 7.46 -33.25 -13.36
C LYS A 327 6.05 -33.14 -13.93
N LYS A 328 5.13 -33.96 -13.43
CA LYS A 328 3.72 -33.94 -13.83
C LYS A 328 3.03 -32.63 -13.45
N GLY A 329 3.34 -32.09 -12.27
CA GLY A 329 2.86 -30.81 -11.79
C GLY A 329 3.24 -29.67 -12.73
N MET A 330 4.52 -29.58 -13.11
CA MET A 330 5.02 -28.57 -14.06
C MET A 330 4.29 -28.65 -15.42
N ALA A 331 4.19 -29.84 -16.02
CA ALA A 331 3.48 -30.01 -17.29
C ALA A 331 1.98 -29.68 -17.22
N SER A 332 1.38 -29.78 -16.02
CA SER A 332 -0.02 -29.40 -15.81
C SER A 332 -0.21 -27.90 -15.54
N ALA A 333 0.81 -27.21 -15.03
CA ALA A 333 0.75 -25.78 -14.74
C ALA A 333 0.62 -24.96 -16.03
N ASP A 334 1.41 -25.28 -17.07
CA ASP A 334 1.34 -24.60 -18.37
C ASP A 334 -0.06 -24.68 -18.99
N LYS A 335 -0.72 -25.83 -18.85
CA LYS A 335 -2.09 -26.04 -19.35
C LYS A 335 -3.15 -25.25 -18.58
N LYS A 336 -2.82 -24.77 -17.38
CA LYS A 336 -3.71 -24.02 -16.50
C LYS A 336 -3.45 -22.52 -16.53
N ALA A 337 -2.38 -22.07 -17.19
CA ALA A 337 -1.99 -20.66 -17.23
C ALA A 337 -3.05 -19.73 -17.84
N SER A 338 -3.91 -20.25 -18.72
CA SER A 338 -5.02 -19.47 -19.32
C SER A 338 -6.28 -19.39 -18.46
N ARG A 339 -6.30 -20.03 -17.28
CA ARG A 339 -7.46 -20.01 -16.40
C ARG A 339 -7.49 -18.72 -15.58
N ILE A 340 -8.71 -18.26 -15.30
CA ILE A 340 -8.93 -17.10 -14.44
C ILE A 340 -8.54 -17.45 -13.00
N ALA A 341 -7.59 -16.70 -12.45
CA ALA A 341 -7.13 -16.81 -11.07
C ALA A 341 -7.49 -15.52 -10.31
N ALA A 342 -8.72 -15.41 -9.83
CA ALA A 342 -9.21 -14.21 -9.14
C ALA A 342 -9.13 -14.29 -7.60
N GLU A 343 -8.66 -15.42 -7.07
CA GLU A 343 -8.35 -15.60 -5.66
C GLU A 343 -6.82 -15.58 -5.47
N GLY A 344 -6.34 -15.62 -4.23
CA GLY A 344 -4.91 -15.51 -3.95
C GLY A 344 -4.61 -14.79 -2.64
N ALA A 345 -3.40 -14.26 -2.55
CA ALA A 345 -2.94 -13.50 -1.40
C ALA A 345 -1.99 -12.38 -1.83
N VAL A 346 -2.14 -11.23 -1.19
CA VAL A 346 -1.15 -10.16 -1.19
C VAL A 346 -0.17 -10.40 -0.05
N ALA A 347 1.13 -10.35 -0.37
CA ALA A 347 2.22 -10.47 0.58
C ALA A 347 3.14 -9.26 0.47
N SER A 348 3.79 -8.91 1.58
CA SER A 348 4.81 -7.88 1.60
C SER A 348 6.10 -8.38 2.23
N TYR A 349 7.21 -7.76 1.84
CA TYR A 349 8.51 -7.95 2.48
C TYR A 349 9.20 -6.60 2.63
N ILE A 350 9.67 -6.30 3.85
CA ILE A 350 10.48 -5.14 4.15
C ILE A 350 11.88 -5.64 4.50
N HIS A 351 12.89 -5.28 3.70
CA HIS A 351 14.26 -5.69 3.94
C HIS A 351 14.84 -4.99 5.19
N ALA A 352 15.92 -5.55 5.73
CA ALA A 352 16.63 -4.98 6.88
C ALA A 352 16.97 -3.50 6.64
N GLY A 353 16.66 -2.66 7.63
CA GLY A 353 16.86 -1.20 7.55
C GLY A 353 15.72 -0.43 6.87
N SER A 354 14.62 -1.11 6.47
CA SER A 354 13.41 -0.49 5.92
C SER A 354 13.64 0.36 4.67
N ARG A 355 14.74 0.13 3.94
CA ARG A 355 15.04 0.85 2.70
C ARG A 355 14.45 0.19 1.46
N ILE A 356 14.24 -1.11 1.49
CA ILE A 356 13.65 -1.86 0.39
C ILE A 356 12.33 -2.43 0.88
N GLY A 357 11.26 -2.15 0.14
CA GLY A 357 9.96 -2.72 0.38
C GLY A 357 9.38 -3.33 -0.88
N VAL A 358 8.79 -4.50 -0.74
CA VAL A 358 8.16 -5.26 -1.80
C VAL A 358 6.71 -5.53 -1.41
N LEU A 359 5.83 -5.41 -2.39
CA LEU A 359 4.42 -5.79 -2.32
C LEU A 359 4.12 -6.64 -3.55
N VAL A 360 3.61 -7.85 -3.35
CA VAL A 360 3.28 -8.79 -4.43
C VAL A 360 1.86 -9.31 -4.23
N GLU A 361 1.14 -9.43 -5.33
CA GLU A 361 -0.08 -10.22 -5.41
C GLU A 361 0.25 -11.56 -6.07
N VAL A 362 -0.11 -12.65 -5.41
CA VAL A 362 0.02 -14.00 -5.98
C VAL A 362 -1.37 -14.58 -6.10
N ASN A 363 -1.77 -14.86 -7.34
CA ASN A 363 -3.10 -15.36 -7.64
C ASN A 363 -3.17 -16.89 -7.74
N CYS A 364 -4.34 -17.43 -7.45
CA CYS A 364 -4.70 -18.83 -7.68
C CYS A 364 -6.19 -18.97 -8.02
N GLU A 365 -6.57 -20.14 -8.53
CA GLU A 365 -7.97 -20.42 -8.94
C GLU A 365 -8.96 -20.40 -7.76
N THR A 366 -8.55 -20.79 -6.55
CA THR A 366 -9.48 -21.00 -5.42
C THR A 366 -8.96 -20.42 -4.10
N ASP A 367 -9.88 -19.94 -3.27
CA ASP A 367 -9.57 -19.38 -1.95
C ASP A 367 -9.04 -20.44 -0.96
N PHE A 368 -9.44 -21.70 -1.12
CA PHE A 368 -8.91 -22.83 -0.35
C PHE A 368 -7.39 -22.97 -0.47
N VAL A 369 -6.84 -22.76 -1.68
CA VAL A 369 -5.39 -22.79 -1.91
C VAL A 369 -4.75 -21.56 -1.28
N ALA A 370 -5.32 -20.37 -1.52
CA ALA A 370 -4.80 -19.10 -0.99
C ALA A 370 -4.65 -19.09 0.54
N ARG A 371 -5.57 -19.72 1.26
CA ARG A 371 -5.56 -19.78 2.74
C ARG A 371 -4.52 -20.74 3.30
N GLY A 372 -4.00 -21.66 2.49
CA GLY A 372 -3.04 -22.67 2.91
C GLY A 372 -1.65 -22.10 3.22
N ASP A 373 -0.99 -22.63 4.26
CA ASP A 373 0.30 -22.12 4.73
C ASP A 373 1.41 -22.21 3.67
N ARG A 374 1.37 -23.24 2.81
CA ARG A 374 2.30 -23.39 1.70
C ARG A 374 2.18 -22.26 0.67
N PHE A 375 0.95 -21.81 0.38
CA PHE A 375 0.72 -20.73 -0.57
C PHE A 375 1.17 -19.40 0.00
N LYS A 376 0.89 -19.15 1.29
CA LYS A 376 1.38 -17.97 2.00
C LYS A 376 2.91 -17.93 2.08
N ALA A 377 3.54 -19.06 2.34
CA ALA A 377 5.01 -19.18 2.34
C ALA A 377 5.57 -18.88 0.95
N LEU A 378 4.98 -19.45 -0.11
CA LEU A 378 5.38 -19.13 -1.49
C LEU A 378 5.28 -17.63 -1.79
N ALA A 379 4.17 -16.99 -1.43
CA ALA A 379 4.00 -15.56 -1.66
C ALA A 379 5.03 -14.71 -0.90
N ALA A 380 5.37 -15.11 0.34
CA ALA A 380 6.44 -14.47 1.11
C ALA A 380 7.82 -14.68 0.50
N ASP A 381 8.12 -15.89 0.04
CA ASP A 381 9.39 -16.24 -0.62
C ASP A 381 9.57 -15.46 -1.93
N ILE A 382 8.50 -15.31 -2.72
CA ILE A 382 8.51 -14.47 -3.94
C ILE A 382 8.80 -13.01 -3.57
N ALA A 383 8.15 -12.46 -2.52
CA ALA A 383 8.41 -11.10 -2.09
C ALA A 383 9.88 -10.88 -1.67
N MET A 384 10.48 -11.87 -1.00
CA MET A 384 11.92 -11.84 -0.66
C MET A 384 12.80 -11.94 -1.90
N GLN A 385 12.46 -12.80 -2.85
CA GLN A 385 13.22 -12.98 -4.09
C GLN A 385 13.25 -11.69 -4.91
N VAL A 386 12.11 -11.00 -5.05
CA VAL A 386 12.03 -9.70 -5.73
C VAL A 386 12.95 -8.68 -5.05
N ALA A 387 12.99 -8.63 -3.72
CA ALA A 387 13.90 -7.73 -3.01
C ALA A 387 15.39 -8.03 -3.26
N ALA A 388 15.73 -9.28 -3.58
CA ALA A 388 17.08 -9.70 -3.94
C ALA A 388 17.42 -9.48 -5.43
N CYS A 389 16.45 -9.09 -6.25
CA CYS A 389 16.59 -8.89 -7.69
C CYS A 389 16.19 -7.45 -8.07
N PRO A 390 17.08 -6.46 -7.84
CA PRO A 390 16.74 -5.04 -8.01
C PRO A 390 16.47 -4.63 -9.48
N ASP A 391 16.92 -5.42 -10.45
CA ASP A 391 16.73 -5.17 -11.89
C ASP A 391 15.40 -5.74 -12.43
N VAL A 392 14.57 -6.35 -11.58
CA VAL A 392 13.27 -6.88 -11.99
C VAL A 392 12.27 -5.74 -12.14
N GLU A 393 11.89 -5.46 -13.38
CA GLU A 393 10.88 -4.44 -13.72
C GLU A 393 9.51 -5.04 -14.06
N TYR A 394 9.47 -6.28 -14.54
CA TYR A 394 8.27 -6.95 -15.05
C TYR A 394 8.06 -8.31 -14.37
N VAL A 395 6.79 -8.70 -14.20
CA VAL A 395 6.43 -10.01 -13.62
C VAL A 395 6.63 -11.12 -14.65
N ASN A 396 6.24 -10.88 -15.90
CA ASN A 396 6.48 -11.76 -17.03
C ASN A 396 7.20 -11.00 -18.16
N PRO A 397 8.02 -11.69 -18.99
CA PRO A 397 8.63 -11.09 -20.18
C PRO A 397 7.63 -10.56 -21.23
N SER A 398 6.34 -10.86 -21.08
CA SER A 398 5.26 -10.42 -21.96
C SER A 398 4.54 -9.16 -21.48
N ASP A 399 4.76 -8.76 -20.23
CA ASP A 399 4.24 -7.54 -19.63
C ASP A 399 5.11 -6.35 -20.06
#